data_AF-X0TY80-F1
#
_entry.id   AF-X0TY80-F1
#
_cell.length_a   1.000
_cell.length_b   1.000
_cell.length_c   1.000
_cell.angle_alpha   90.00
_cell.angle_beta   90.00
_cell.angle_gamma   90.00
#
_symmetry.space_group_name_H-M   'P 1'
#
loop_
_entity.id
_entity.type
_entity.pdbx_description
1 polymer ?
#
loop_
_entity_poly.entity_id
_entity_poly.type
_entity_poly.pdbx_seq_one_letter_code
_entity_poly.pdbx_strand_id
1 'polypeptide(L)' 'DDLSRSTPSAVMIPYVLEELAAAGIPDDSIRFIAAIGAHGSMNGIDFRKKLGDDVMGRFLVYNHNPYENCTPLGPSSRG' A
#
# COMPACT_ATOMS: atom_id res chain seq x y z
N ASP A 1 5.18 -1.04 -2.06
CA ASP A 1 5.64 -1.52 -3.38
C ASP A 1 4.60 -2.51 -3.92
N ASP A 2 4.90 -3.26 -4.96
CA ASP A 2 4.00 -4.24 -5.58
C ASP A 2 4.57 -5.67 -5.55
N LEU A 3 3.93 -6.62 -6.24
CA LEU A 3 4.37 -8.02 -6.29
C LEU A 3 5.70 -8.21 -7.06
N SER A 4 6.13 -7.25 -7.88
CA SER A 4 7.39 -7.32 -8.62
C SER A 4 8.62 -7.07 -7.74
N ARG A 5 8.42 -6.85 -6.43
CA ARG A 5 9.46 -6.56 -5.45
C ARG A 5 9.42 -7.58 -4.31
N SER A 6 10.60 -8.09 -3.97
CA SER A 6 10.81 -9.11 -2.94
C SER A 6 10.75 -8.60 -1.50
N THR A 7 10.39 -7.33 -1.29
CA THR A 7 10.22 -6.76 0.06
C THR A 7 9.27 -7.65 0.87
N PRO A 8 9.66 -8.14 2.06
CA PRO A 8 8.84 -9.02 2.90
C PRO A 8 7.78 -8.21 3.66
N SER A 9 6.89 -7.53 2.94
CA SER A 9 5.93 -6.57 3.50
C SER A 9 5.05 -7.19 4.57
N ALA A 10 4.50 -8.39 4.34
CA ALA A 10 3.67 -9.09 5.34
C ALA A 10 4.39 -9.33 6.69
N VAL A 11 5.72 -9.45 6.70
CA VAL A 11 6.51 -9.61 7.94
C VAL A 11 6.69 -8.28 8.67
N MET A 12 6.80 -7.17 7.93
CA MET A 12 7.08 -5.85 8.51
C MET A 12 5.81 -5.09 8.91
N ILE A 13 4.69 -5.32 8.21
CA ILE A 13 3.44 -4.60 8.42
C ILE A 13 2.94 -4.65 9.88
N PRO A 14 2.98 -5.79 10.60
CA PRO A 14 2.51 -5.84 11.99
C PRO A 14 3.20 -4.81 12.89
N TYR A 15 4.53 -4.66 12.78
CA TYR A 15 5.28 -3.69 13.58
C TYR A 15 4.90 -2.24 13.23
N VAL A 16 4.64 -1.95 11.96
CA VAL A 16 4.17 -0.61 11.57
C VAL A 16 2.77 -0.34 12.14
N LEU A 17 1.87 -1.32 12.09
CA LEU A 17 0.53 -1.20 12.66
C LEU A 17 0.56 -1.05 14.18
N GLU A 18 1.46 -1.75 14.88
CA GLU A 18 1.67 -1.60 16.33
C GLU A 18 2.08 -0.18 16.69
N GLU A 19 3.03 0.42 15.97
CA GLU A 19 3.46 1.81 16.20
C GLU A 19 2.33 2.82 15.93
N LEU A 20 1.55 2.63 14.85
CA LEU A 20 0.40 3.48 14.55
C LEU A 20 -0.69 3.36 15.63
N ALA A 21 -0.96 2.14 16.11
CA ALA A 21 -1.91 1.90 17.20
C ALA A 21 -1.43 2.50 18.53
N ALA A 22 -0.13 2.41 18.84
CA ALA A 22 0.47 3.04 20.02
C ALA A 22 0.36 4.57 19.97
N ALA A 23 0.37 5.15 18.77
CA ALA A 23 0.09 6.57 18.54
C ALA A 23 -1.41 6.93 18.57
N GLY A 24 -2.30 5.96 18.79
CA GLY A 24 -3.74 6.16 18.86
C GLY A 24 -4.43 6.30 17.49
N ILE A 25 -3.79 5.86 16.41
CA ILE A 25 -4.38 5.90 15.06
C ILE A 25 -5.28 4.68 14.87
N PRO A 26 -6.59 4.86 14.65
CA PRO A 26 -7.50 3.74 14.46
C PRO A 26 -7.34 3.10 13.07
N ASP A 27 -7.66 1.81 12.97
CA ASP A 27 -7.55 1.02 11.73
C ASP A 27 -8.33 1.64 10.55
N ASP A 28 -9.48 2.27 10.81
CA ASP A 28 -10.33 2.92 9.79
C ASP A 28 -9.69 4.16 9.13
N SER A 29 -8.65 4.69 9.76
CA SER A 29 -7.84 5.81 9.26
C SER A 29 -6.63 5.34 8.45
N ILE A 30 -6.43 4.03 8.34
CA ILE A 30 -5.29 3.42 7.63
C ILE A 30 -5.77 2.84 6.29
N ARG A 31 -5.02 3.13 5.22
CA ARG A 31 -5.24 2.57 3.88
C ARG A 31 -3.93 2.07 3.31
N PHE A 32 -3.98 0.93 2.64
CA PHE A 32 -2.85 0.38 1.90
C PHE A 32 -2.99 0.74 0.43
N ILE A 33 -1.93 1.30 -0.16
CA ILE A 33 -1.88 1.63 -1.59
C ILE A 33 -0.67 0.93 -2.19
N ALA A 34 -0.88 -0.02 -3.11
CA ALA A 34 0.20 -0.62 -3.87
C ALA A 34 0.81 0.41 -4.82
N ALA A 35 2.10 0.67 -4.62
CA ALA A 35 2.89 1.53 -5.48
C ALA A 35 3.32 0.76 -6.75
N ILE A 36 2.37 0.52 -7.65
CA ILE A 36 2.61 -0.25 -8.90
C ILE A 36 3.40 0.52 -9.95
N GLY A 37 3.51 1.85 -9.83
CA GLY A 37 4.14 2.68 -10.86
C GLY A 37 3.47 2.47 -12.22
N ALA A 38 4.23 2.03 -13.22
CA ALA A 38 3.75 1.71 -14.57
C ALA A 38 3.49 0.20 -14.80
N HIS A 39 3.51 -0.64 -13.76
CA HIS A 39 3.25 -2.07 -13.88
C HIS A 39 1.75 -2.39 -13.99
N GLY A 40 1.44 -3.66 -14.22
CA GLY A 40 0.06 -4.16 -14.15
C GLY A 40 -0.50 -4.12 -12.74
N SER A 41 -1.81 -3.86 -12.63
CA SER A 41 -2.53 -3.85 -11.35
C SER A 41 -2.47 -5.20 -10.65
N MET A 42 -2.34 -5.18 -9.33
CA MET A 42 -2.42 -6.37 -8.49
C MET A 42 -3.88 -6.81 -8.33
N ASN A 43 -4.14 -8.11 -8.47
CA ASN A 43 -5.43 -8.69 -8.13
C ASN A 43 -5.49 -9.10 -6.65
N GLY A 44 -6.62 -9.63 -6.19
CA GLY A 44 -6.80 -10.04 -4.79
C GLY A 44 -5.84 -11.16 -4.32
N ILE A 45 -5.43 -12.05 -5.23
CA ILE A 45 -4.44 -13.10 -4.93
C ILE A 45 -3.06 -12.48 -4.74
N ASP A 46 -2.69 -11.53 -5.59
CA ASP A 46 -1.41 -10.82 -5.52
C ASP A 46 -1.28 -10.02 -4.22
N PHE A 47 -2.33 -9.29 -3.86
CA PHE A 47 -2.37 -8.55 -2.60
C PHE A 47 -2.26 -9.46 -1.38
N ARG A 48 -3.01 -10.56 -1.37
CA ARG A 48 -2.97 -11.53 -0.26
C ARG A 48 -1.59 -12.14 -0.09
N LYS A 49 -0.88 -12.46 -1.18
CA LYS A 49 0.52 -12.90 -1.14
C LYS A 49 1.46 -11.84 -0.57
N LYS A 50 1.24 -10.57 -0.92
CA LYS A 50 2.13 -9.45 -0.53
C LYS A 50 1.90 -8.96 0.90
N LEU A 51 0.63 -8.88 1.31
CA LEU A 51 0.19 -8.24 2.56
C LEU A 51 -0.23 -9.23 3.64
N GLY A 52 -0.62 -10.44 3.28
CA GLY A 52 -1.19 -11.43 4.20
C GLY A 52 -2.71 -11.31 4.37
N ASP A 53 -3.31 -12.34 4.94
CA ASP A 53 -4.76 -12.46 5.14
C ASP A 53 -5.33 -11.43 6.10
N ASP A 54 -4.63 -11.17 7.19
CA ASP A 54 -5.06 -10.24 8.24
C ASP A 54 -5.28 -8.83 7.68
N VAL A 55 -4.30 -8.32 6.92
CA VAL A 55 -4.40 -7.00 6.29
C VAL A 55 -5.56 -6.94 5.30
N MET A 56 -5.71 -7.99 4.48
CA MET A 56 -6.77 -8.08 3.47
C MET A 56 -8.17 -8.19 4.08
N GLY A 57 -8.30 -8.66 5.33
CA GLY A 57 -9.57 -8.75 6.05
C GLY A 57 -9.92 -7.53 6.88
N ARG A 58 -8.95 -6.67 7.21
CA ARG A 58 -9.11 -5.56 8.16
C ARG A 58 -9.05 -4.17 7.53
N PHE A 59 -8.24 -3.97 6.49
CA PHE A 59 -7.97 -2.65 5.93
C PHE A 59 -8.44 -2.49 4.50
N LEU A 60 -8.62 -1.23 4.09
CA LEU A 60 -8.88 -0.90 2.70
C LEU A 60 -7.56 -0.95 1.90
N VAL A 61 -7.56 -1.72 0.81
CA VAL A 61 -6.39 -1.97 -0.05
C VAL A 61 -6.69 -1.53 -1.48
N TYR A 62 -5.81 -0.71 -2.04
CA TYR A 62 -5.98 -0.12 -3.37
C TYR A 62 -4.75 -0.34 -4.25
N ASN A 63 -4.97 -0.42 -5.56
CA ASN A 63 -3.91 -0.15 -6.52
C ASN A 63 -3.76 1.36 -6.70
N HIS A 64 -2.54 1.86 -6.80
CA HIS A 64 -2.30 3.15 -7.44
C HIS A 64 -2.68 3.06 -8.92
N ASN A 65 -3.13 4.18 -9.51
CA ASN A 65 -3.33 4.32 -10.95
C ASN A 65 -2.48 5.51 -11.44
N PRO A 66 -1.44 5.31 -12.27
CA PRO A 66 -0.62 6.42 -12.75
C PRO A 66 -1.36 7.36 -13.71
N TYR A 67 -2.51 6.96 -14.24
CA TYR A 67 -3.28 7.73 -15.21
C TYR A 67 -4.40 8.57 -14.59
N GLU A 68 -4.81 8.29 -13.35
CA GLU A 68 -5.98 8.89 -12.70
C GLU A 68 -5.77 9.06 -11.18
N ASN A 69 -6.65 9.80 -10.50
CA ASN A 69 -6.59 10.00 -9.04
C ASN A 69 -5.27 10.61 -8.52
N CYS A 70 -4.60 11.38 -9.37
CA CYS A 70 -3.36 12.09 -9.05
C CYS A 70 -3.63 13.58 -8.84
N THR A 71 -2.95 14.17 -7.86
CA THR A 71 -2.95 15.62 -7.62
C THR A 71 -1.60 16.20 -8.09
N PRO A 72 -1.57 17.21 -8.97
CA PRO A 72 -0.34 17.90 -9.33
C PRO A 72 0.27 18.58 -8.10
N LEU A 73 1.53 18.23 -7.76
CA LEU A 73 2.25 18.82 -6.62
C LEU A 73 3.27 19.89 -7.02
N GLY A 74 3.46 20.11 -8.33
CA GLY A 74 4.43 21.06 -8.89
C GLY A 74 5.48 20.38 -9.77
N PRO A 75 6.32 21.17 -10.46
CA PRO A 75 7.37 20.66 -11.32
C PRO A 75 8.55 20.09 -10.51
N SER A 76 9.28 19.15 -11.10
CA SER A 76 10.55 18.70 -10.53
C SER A 76 11.67 19.71 -10.82
N SER A 77 12.85 19.54 -10.19
CA SER A 77 14.03 20.36 -10.52
C SER A 77 14.52 20.19 -11.96
N ARG A 78 14.01 19.19 -12.69
CA ARG A 78 14.33 18.90 -14.09
C ARG A 78 13.24 19.33 -15.07
N GLY A 79 12.23 20.06 -14.60
CA GLY A 79 10.97 20.30 -15.32
C GLY A 79 10.00 19.14 -15.20
#